data_AF-A0A926NHK7-F1
#
_entry.id   AF-A0A926NHK7-F1
#
_cell.length_a   1.000
_cell.length_b   1.000
_cell.length_c   1.000
_cell.angle_alpha   90.00
_cell.angle_beta   90.00
_cell.angle_gamma   90.00
#
_symmetry.space_group_name_H-M   'P 1'
#
loop_
_entity.id
_entity.type
_entity.pdbx_description
1 polymer ?
#
loop_
_entity_poly.entity_id
_entity_poly.type
_entity_poly.pdbx_seq_one_letter_code
_entity_poly.pdbx_strand_id
1 'polypeptide(L)'
;MMRVRGEIYSKRSYLDKTLQKTMNILFIKADESINFNGDLIKFIPIISECSANFSVGEKIQLEGEISTEYIVTSLGKRSFEPVPVIRTRSIS
;
A
#
# COMPACT_ATOMS: atom_id res chain seq x y z
N MET A 1 12.82 8.06 -4.78
CA MET A 1 11.70 8.65 -4.03
C MET A 1 10.70 9.24 -5.02
N MET A 2 9.41 8.95 -4.88
CA MET A 2 8.32 9.45 -5.73
C MET A 2 7.20 10.05 -4.91
N ARG A 3 6.42 10.97 -5.51
CA ARG A 3 5.22 11.54 -4.91
C ARG A 3 4.00 10.98 -5.62
N VAL A 4 3.04 10.46 -4.87
CA VAL A 4 1.79 9.88 -5.38
C VAL A 4 0.61 10.57 -4.72
N ARG A 5 -0.42 10.88 -5.51
CA ARG A 5 -1.73 11.35 -5.06
C ARG A 5 -2.79 10.35 -5.48
N GLY A 6 -3.83 10.21 -4.69
CA GLY A 6 -4.93 9.34 -5.04
C GLY A 6 -5.89 9.12 -3.89
N GLU A 7 -6.76 8.13 -4.05
CA GLU A 7 -7.79 7.78 -3.08
C GLU A 7 -7.53 6.38 -2.52
N ILE A 8 -7.69 6.22 -1.20
CA ILE A 8 -7.66 4.90 -0.59
C ILE A 8 -8.91 4.13 -1.04
N TYR A 9 -8.74 3.17 -1.95
CA TYR A 9 -9.86 2.36 -2.44
C TYR A 9 -10.12 1.15 -1.56
N SER A 10 -9.12 0.68 -0.81
CA SER A 10 -9.26 -0.45 0.09
C SER A 10 -8.29 -0.36 1.26
N LYS A 11 -8.70 -0.90 2.40
CA LYS A 11 -7.89 -1.09 3.60
C LYS A 11 -8.08 -2.51 4.07
N ARG A 12 -6.98 -3.20 4.35
CA ARG A 12 -6.99 -4.56 4.86
C ARG A 12 -6.20 -4.65 6.13
N SER A 13 -6.85 -5.08 7.20
CA SER A 13 -6.19 -5.42 8.45
C SER A 13 -5.76 -6.88 8.45
N TYR A 14 -4.60 -7.18 9.04
CA TYR A 14 -4.14 -8.54 9.27
C TYR A 14 -3.37 -8.61 10.59
N LEU A 15 -3.43 -9.76 11.26
CA LEU A 15 -2.61 -10.01 12.44
C LEU A 15 -1.20 -10.38 11.99
N ASP A 16 -0.23 -9.51 12.29
CA ASP A 16 1.18 -9.86 12.14
C ASP A 16 1.60 -10.73 13.33
N LYS A 17 1.89 -12.01 13.04
CA LYS A 17 2.26 -12.98 14.08
C LYS A 17 3.62 -12.70 14.71
N THR A 18 4.53 -12.06 13.98
CA THR A 18 5.88 -11.73 14.47
C THR A 18 5.80 -10.56 15.45
N LEU A 19 5.02 -9.54 15.10
CA LEU A 19 4.84 -8.34 15.92
C LEU A 19 3.75 -8.48 16.98
N GLN A 20 2.94 -9.56 16.91
CA GLN A 20 1.73 -9.77 17.72
C GLN A 20 0.79 -8.55 17.70
N LYS A 21 0.69 -7.89 16.54
CA LYS A 21 -0.08 -6.65 16.36
C LYS A 21 -0.92 -6.70 15.10
N THR A 22 -2.05 -6.01 15.13
CA THR A 22 -2.86 -5.79 13.93
C THR A 22 -2.19 -4.73 13.08
N MET A 23 -1.82 -5.11 11.87
CA MET A 23 -1.24 -4.23 10.86
C MET A 23 -2.28 -3.94 9.78
N ASN A 24 -2.08 -2.85 9.03
CA ASN A 24 -2.94 -2.49 7.91
C ASN A 24 -2.13 -2.35 6.62
N ILE A 25 -2.69 -2.87 5.53
CA ILE A 25 -2.27 -2.55 4.17
C ILE A 25 -3.33 -1.62 3.60
N LEU A 26 -2.92 -0.42 3.20
CA LEU A 26 -3.77 0.46 2.41
C LEU A 26 -3.57 0.14 0.95
N PHE A 27 -4.57 0.38 0.13
CA PHE A 27 -4.43 0.31 -1.31
C PHE A 27 -4.95 1.61 -1.90
N ILE A 28 -4.11 2.27 -2.68
CA ILE A 28 -4.41 3.55 -3.30
C ILE A 28 -4.76 3.34 -4.76
N LYS A 29 -5.81 4.02 -5.21
CA LYS A 29 -6.07 4.28 -6.63
C LYS A 29 -5.40 5.60 -6.94
N ALA A 30 -4.25 5.55 -7.61
CA ALA A 30 -3.48 6.75 -7.91
C ALA A 30 -4.20 7.63 -8.94
N ASP A 31 -4.12 8.95 -8.80
CA ASP A 31 -4.71 9.91 -9.74
C ASP A 31 -4.06 9.79 -11.13
N GLU A 32 -2.75 9.56 -11.15
CA GLU A 32 -1.94 9.27 -12.33
C GLU A 32 -1.40 7.82 -12.26
N SER A 33 -1.23 7.17 -13.41
CA SER A 33 -0.66 5.82 -13.44
C SER A 33 0.84 5.88 -13.12
N ILE A 34 1.29 4.96 -12.27
CA ILE A 34 2.70 4.86 -11.88
C ILE A 34 3.42 3.94 -12.86
N ASN A 35 4.49 4.42 -13.50
CA ASN A 35 5.35 3.58 -14.33
C ASN A 35 6.31 2.79 -13.44
N PHE A 36 6.24 1.47 -13.50
CA PHE A 36 7.14 0.58 -12.79
C PHE A 36 7.56 -0.56 -13.72
N ASN A 37 8.86 -0.62 -14.05
CA ASN A 37 9.43 -1.62 -14.96
C ASN A 37 8.73 -1.72 -16.34
N GLY A 38 8.18 -0.61 -16.84
CA GLY A 38 7.45 -0.58 -18.12
C GLY A 38 5.94 -0.81 -17.98
N ASP A 39 5.47 -1.27 -16.83
CA ASP A 39 4.05 -1.43 -16.54
C ASP A 39 3.45 -0.14 -15.97
N LEU A 40 2.20 0.14 -16.33
CA LEU A 40 1.42 1.26 -15.80
C LEU A 40 0.47 0.77 -14.70
N ILE A 41 0.76 1.15 -13.46
CA ILE A 41 0.03 0.70 -12.28
C ILE A 41 -0.92 1.80 -11.81
N LYS A 42 -2.22 1.49 -11.78
CA LYS A 42 -3.26 2.39 -11.25
C LYS A 42 -3.60 2.14 -9.79
N PHE A 43 -3.50 0.89 -9.36
CA PHE A 43 -3.83 0.44 -8.02
C PHE A 43 -2.59 -0.17 -7.40
N ILE A 44 -2.14 0.37 -6.26
CA ILE A 44 -0.91 -0.09 -5.63
C ILE A 44 -1.10 -0.18 -4.10
N PRO A 45 -0.60 -1.24 -3.45
CA PRO A 45 -0.58 -1.31 -2.00
C PRO A 45 0.40 -0.29 -1.41
N ILE A 46 0.07 0.22 -0.24
CA ILE A 46 0.92 1.08 0.58
C ILE A 46 1.18 0.37 1.90
N ILE A 47 2.47 0.27 2.25
CA ILE A 47 2.93 -0.19 3.55
C ILE A 47 3.46 1.02 4.31
N SER A 48 2.77 1.36 5.40
CA SER A 48 3.11 2.49 6.26
C SER A 48 2.76 2.18 7.71
N GLU A 49 3.53 2.72 8.64
CA GLU A 49 3.27 2.65 10.09
C GLU A 49 1.98 3.41 10.48
N CYS A 50 1.65 4.46 9.73
CA CYS A 50 0.46 5.28 9.96
C CYS A 50 -0.80 4.76 9.24
N SER A 51 -0.72 3.58 8.59
CA SER A 51 -1.81 3.01 7.78
C SER A 51 -3.13 2.82 8.55
N ALA A 52 -3.07 2.70 9.88
CA ALA A 52 -4.24 2.59 10.73
C ALA A 52 -5.12 3.85 10.72
N ASN A 53 -4.54 5.03 10.47
CA ASN A 53 -5.19 6.32 10.65
C ASN A 53 -6.10 6.74 9.49
N PHE A 54 -6.02 6.04 8.37
CA PHE A 54 -6.74 6.42 7.15
C PHE A 54 -7.93 5.52 6.87
N SER A 55 -8.91 6.06 6.14
CA SER A 55 -10.16 5.39 5.79
C SER A 55 -10.32 5.20 4.28
N VAL A 56 -11.15 4.23 3.88
CA VAL A 56 -11.53 4.07 2.46
C VAL A 56 -12.32 5.30 2.00
N GLY A 57 -12.05 5.77 0.79
CA GLY A 57 -12.61 7.00 0.21
C GLY A 57 -11.79 8.26 0.51
N GLU A 58 -10.78 8.16 1.37
CA GLU A 58 -9.94 9.30 1.74
C GLU A 58 -8.93 9.61 0.63
N LYS A 59 -8.82 10.89 0.26
CA LYS A 59 -7.80 11.38 -0.65
C LYS A 59 -6.52 11.65 0.12
N ILE A 60 -5.42 11.07 -0.35
CA ILE A 60 -4.12 11.18 0.29
C ILE A 60 -3.06 11.62 -0.71
N GLN A 61 -2.02 12.26 -0.19
CA GLN A 61 -0.75 12.45 -0.85
C GLN A 61 0.32 11.74 -0.03
N LEU A 62 1.25 11.07 -0.69
CA LEU A 62 2.37 10.42 -0.03
C LEU A 62 3.66 10.61 -0.81
N GLU A 63 4.78 10.49 -0.10
CA GLU A 63 6.10 10.34 -0.69
C GLU A 63 6.68 9.00 -0.26
N GLY A 64 7.17 8.22 -1.21
CA GLY A 64 7.63 6.87 -0.92
C GLY A 64 8.57 6.30 -1.96
N GLU A 65 8.93 5.05 -1.74
CA GLU A 65 9.72 4.25 -2.66
C GLU A 65 8.90 3.04 -3.09
N ILE A 66 8.98 2.68 -4.38
CA ILE A 66 8.39 1.43 -4.85
C ILE A 66 9.41 0.32 -4.67
N SER A 67 8.99 -0.74 -3.99
CA SER A 67 9.70 -2.00 -3.80
C SER A 67 8.80 -3.16 -4.22
N THR A 68 9.38 -4.33 -4.48
CA THR A 68 8.61 -5.57 -4.69
C THR A 68 8.59 -6.39 -3.42
N GLU A 69 7.40 -6.76 -2.94
CA GLU A 69 7.23 -7.42 -1.65
C GLU A 69 6.14 -8.47 -1.64
N TYR A 70 6.32 -9.48 -0.79
CA TYR A 70 5.28 -10.46 -0.49
C TYR A 70 4.33 -9.90 0.56
N ILE A 71 3.10 -9.56 0.16
CA ILE A 71 2.09 -8.97 1.05
C ILE A 71 1.06 -9.98 1.51
N VAL A 72 0.36 -9.69 2.62
CA VAL A 72 -0.76 -10.51 3.08
C VAL A 72 -2.00 -10.28 2.21
N THR A 73 -2.47 -11.36 1.58
CA THR A 73 -3.66 -11.40 0.73
C THR A 73 -4.96 -11.35 1.55
N SER A 74 -6.10 -11.24 0.87
CA SER A 74 -7.43 -11.29 1.50
C SER A 74 -7.71 -12.61 2.19
N LEU A 75 -6.98 -13.68 1.81
CA LEU A 75 -7.07 -15.00 2.43
C LEU A 75 -6.19 -15.12 3.69
N GLY A 76 -5.52 -14.05 4.12
CA GLY A 76 -4.61 -14.06 5.27
C GLY A 76 -3.27 -14.77 5.01
N LYS A 77 -3.03 -15.23 3.78
CA LYS A 77 -1.76 -15.84 3.33
C LYS A 77 -0.88 -14.82 2.62
N ARG A 78 0.44 -15.02 2.56
CA ARG A 78 1.31 -14.21 1.69
C ARG A 78 0.93 -14.39 0.22
N SER A 79 1.17 -13.35 -0.59
CA SER A 79 1.01 -13.42 -2.04
C SER A 79 1.92 -14.51 -2.61
N PHE A 80 1.51 -15.10 -3.73
CA PHE A 80 2.28 -16.14 -4.40
C PHE A 80 3.56 -15.58 -5.01
N GLU A 81 3.47 -14.37 -5.58
CA GLU A 81 4.58 -13.61 -6.15
C GLU A 81 4.75 -12.27 -5.43
N PRO A 82 5.95 -11.67 -5.48
CA PRO A 82 6.17 -10.35 -4.94
C PRO A 82 5.43 -9.32 -5.80
N VAL A 83 4.72 -8.40 -5.15
CA VAL A 83 3.96 -7.35 -5.84
C VAL A 83 4.62 -5.99 -5.61
N PRO A 84 4.53 -5.05 -6.56
CA PRO A 84 4.96 -3.69 -6.32
C PRO A 84 4.14 -3.07 -5.20
N VAL A 85 4.82 -2.44 -4.24
CA VAL A 85 4.24 -1.74 -3.11
C VAL A 85 4.92 -0.39 -2.95
N ILE A 86 4.21 0.58 -2.38
CA ILE A 86 4.82 1.82 -1.93
C ILE A 86 5.14 1.68 -0.45
N ARG A 87 6.42 1.81 -0.09
CA ARG A 87 6.82 2.05 1.31
C ARG A 87 6.92 3.53 1.57
N THR A 88 6.27 3.97 2.65
CA THR A 88 6.34 5.35 3.11
C THR A 88 6.26 5.47 4.62
N ARG A 89 6.99 6.45 5.15
CA ARG A 89 6.92 6.86 6.56
C ARG A 89 5.91 7.98 6.80
N SER A 90 5.43 8.63 5.74
CA SER A 90 4.56 9.80 5.84
C SER A 90 3.47 9.77 4.77
N ILE A 91 2.23 9.83 5.24
CA ILE A 91 1.03 10.00 4.41
C ILE A 91 0.35 11.26 4.95
N SER A 92 -0.03 12.17 4.05
CA SER A 92 -0.66 13.47 4.33
C SER A 92 -1.99 13.62 3.63
#